data_AF-A0A2H6BNP5-F1
#
_entry.id   AF-A0A2H6BNP5-F1
#
_cell.length_a   1.000
_cell.length_b   1.000
_cell.length_c   1.000
_cell.angle_alpha   90.00
_cell.angle_beta   90.00
_cell.angle_gamma   90.00
#
_symmetry.space_group_name_H-M   'P 1'
#
loop_
_entity.id
_entity.type
_entity.pdbx_description
1 polymer ?
#
loop_
_entity_poly.entity_id
_entity_poly.type
_entity_poly.pdbx_seq_one_letter_code
_entity_poly.pdbx_strand_id
1 'polypeptide(L)' 'MAAEIQGESGDIAFNVKYLMDGLKALPDNDIQMQLNASTQPVIFTPLGGLKMTYLVMPVQIRQ' A
#
# COMPACT_ATOMS: atom_id res chain seq x y z
N MET A 1 9.77 -4.39 -13.36
CA MET A 1 9.46 -3.01 -13.77
C MET A 1 9.67 -2.11 -12.56
N ALA A 2 10.12 -0.88 -12.75
CA ALA A 2 10.18 0.10 -11.67
C ALA A 2 8.77 0.63 -11.40
N ALA A 3 8.44 0.91 -10.14
CA ALA A 3 7.21 1.61 -9.79
C ALA A 3 7.34 3.10 -10.17
N GLU A 4 6.23 3.71 -10.59
CA GLU A 4 6.16 5.17 -10.68
C GLU A 4 5.93 5.73 -9.28
N ILE A 5 6.84 6.60 -8.82
CA ILE A 5 6.83 7.16 -7.47
C ILE A 5 6.69 8.68 -7.59
N GLN A 6 5.73 9.25 -6.88
CA GLN A 6 5.50 10.68 -6.78
C GLN A 6 5.40 11.07 -5.30
N GLY A 7 6.03 12.19 -4.91
CA GLY A 7 6.05 12.67 -3.53
C GLY A 7 7.40 12.49 -2.84
N GLU A 8 7.37 12.52 -1.50
CA GLU A 8 8.57 12.44 -0.66
C GLU A 8 9.03 11.00 -0.43
N SER A 9 10.35 10.83 -0.25
CA SER A 9 10.93 9.53 0.14
C SER A 9 10.86 9.34 1.65
N GLY A 10 10.69 8.10 2.09
CA GLY A 10 10.69 7.76 3.51
C GLY A 10 10.61 6.26 3.75
N ASP A 11 10.75 5.88 5.02
CA ASP A 11 10.65 4.48 5.44
C ASP A 11 9.28 4.19 6.04
N ILE A 12 8.69 3.06 5.64
CA ILE A 12 7.44 2.54 6.19
C ILE A 12 7.54 1.04 6.35
N ALA A 13 6.99 0.51 7.43
CA ALA A 13 6.94 -0.92 7.69
C ALA A 13 5.49 -1.39 7.74
N PHE A 14 5.26 -2.59 7.24
CA PHE A 14 3.95 -3.24 7.27
C PHE A 14 4.07 -4.63 7.89
N ASN A 15 2.97 -5.09 8.49
CA ASN A 15 2.83 -6.52 8.74
C ASN A 15 2.66 -7.23 7.39
N VAL A 16 3.63 -8.08 7.04
CA VAL A 16 3.65 -8.80 5.75
C VAL A 16 2.40 -9.64 5.53
N LYS A 17 1.82 -10.24 6.59
CA LYS A 17 0.63 -11.06 6.48
C LYS A 17 -0.55 -10.25 5.98
N TYR A 18 -0.80 -9.08 6.61
CA TYR A 18 -1.90 -8.21 6.21
C TYR A 18 -1.69 -7.68 4.80
N LEU A 19 -0.49 -7.18 4.50
CA LEU A 19 -0.18 -6.68 3.17
C LEU A 19 -0.42 -7.75 2.10
N MET A 20 0.10 -8.97 2.28
CA MET A 20 -0.09 -10.06 1.31
C MET A 20 -1.56 -10.48 1.16
N ASP A 21 -2.30 -10.57 2.26
CA ASP A 21 -3.72 -10.97 2.22
C ASP A 21 -4.55 -9.96 1.42
N GLY A 22 -4.29 -8.67 1.59
CA GLY A 22 -4.96 -7.63 0.80
C GLY A 22 -4.54 -7.58 -0.66
N LEU A 23 -3.24 -7.69 -0.94
CA LEU A 23 -2.74 -7.71 -2.31
C LEU A 23 -3.31 -8.89 -3.11
N LYS A 24 -3.47 -10.07 -2.50
CA LYS A 24 -4.10 -11.24 -3.14
C LYS A 24 -5.59 -11.06 -3.40
N ALA A 25 -6.26 -10.19 -2.66
CA ALA A 25 -7.68 -9.91 -2.83
C ALA A 25 -7.94 -8.86 -3.94
N LEU A 26 -6.91 -8.13 -4.36
CA LEU A 26 -7.00 -7.19 -5.47
C LEU A 26 -7.00 -7.97 -6.80
N PRO A 27 -7.93 -7.66 -7.72
CA PRO A 27 -8.12 -8.44 -8.94
C PRO A 27 -7.11 -8.12 -10.05
N ASP A 28 -6.36 -7.03 -9.91
CA ASP A 28 -5.47 -6.49 -10.93
C ASP A 28 -3.99 -6.66 -10.56
N ASN A 29 -3.15 -6.83 -11.59
CA ASN A 29 -1.70 -6.94 -11.42
C ASN A 29 -1.03 -5.62 -11.06
N ASP A 30 -1.65 -4.50 -11.47
CA ASP A 30 -1.16 -3.16 -11.19
C ASP A 30 -2.04 -2.48 -10.14
N ILE A 31 -1.39 -1.90 -9.14
CA ILE A 31 -2.03 -1.26 -7.99
C ILE A 31 -1.43 0.13 -7.78
N GLN A 32 -2.25 1.03 -7.24
CA GLN A 32 -1.79 2.30 -6.69
C GLN A 32 -1.68 2.18 -5.17
N MET A 33 -0.55 2.63 -4.62
CA MET A 33 -0.34 2.80 -3.19
C MET A 33 -0.34 4.30 -2.88
N GLN A 34 -1.20 4.72 -1.95
CA GLN A 34 -1.29 6.11 -1.50
C GLN A 34 -0.84 6.19 -0.05
N LEU A 35 0.27 6.88 0.18
CA LEU A 35 0.86 7.08 1.49
C LEU A 35 0.66 8.53 1.95
N ASN A 36 0.41 8.69 3.25
CA ASN A 36 0.44 9.98 3.91
C ASN A 36 1.66 10.02 4.85
N ALA A 37 1.46 9.96 6.17
CA ALA A 37 2.54 9.81 7.14
C ALA A 37 2.84 8.33 7.47
N SER A 38 4.05 8.03 7.96
CA SER A 38 4.51 6.68 8.31
C SER A 38 3.70 5.97 9.40
N THR A 39 2.86 6.71 10.14
CA THR A 39 1.97 6.19 11.19
C THR A 39 0.49 6.25 10.80
N GLN A 40 0.17 6.72 9.60
CA GLN A 40 -1.19 6.84 9.10
C GLN A 40 -1.54 5.66 8.19
N PRO A 41 -2.84 5.32 8.05
CA PRO A 41 -3.27 4.26 7.16
C PRO A 41 -2.81 4.49 5.72
N VAL A 42 -2.45 3.40 5.06
CA VAL A 42 -2.06 3.39 3.64
C VAL A 42 -3.17 2.75 2.83
N ILE A 43 -3.47 3.37 1.69
CA ILE A 43 -4.54 2.93 0.80
C ILE A 43 -3.93 2.24 -0.41
N PHE A 44 -4.53 1.09 -0.75
CA PHE A 44 -4.24 0.33 -1.96
C PHE A 44 -5.50 0.24 -2.82
N THR A 45 -5.39 0.59 -4.09
CA THR A 45 -6.47 0.51 -5.07
C THR A 45 -5.97 -0.15 -6.35
N PRO A 46 -6.78 -0.97 -7.02
CA PRO A 46 -6.40 -1.58 -8.29
C PRO A 46 -6.56 -0.56 -9.42
N LEU A 47 -5.71 -0.62 -10.45
CA LEU A 47 -5.75 0.34 -11.57
C LEU A 47 -6.76 -0.03 -12.69
N GLY A 48 -7.27 -1.26 -12.72
CA GLY A 48 -8.16 -1.77 -13.77
C GLY A 48 -9.63 -1.34 -13.68
N GLY A 49 -9.93 -0.28 -12.91
CA GLY A 49 -11.26 0.36 -12.88
C GLY A 49 -12.28 -0.27 -11.93
N LEU A 50 -11.97 -1.39 -11.26
CA LEU A 50 -12.78 -1.88 -10.16
C LEU A 50 -12.60 -0.95 -8.95
N LYS A 51 -13.70 -0.39 -8.43
CA LYS A 51 -13.67 0.44 -7.22
C LYS A 51 -13.58 -0.43 -5.97
N MET A 52 -12.37 -0.92 -5.68
CA MET A 52 -12.05 -1.63 -4.46
C MET A 52 -10.92 -0.91 -3.72
N THR A 53 -11.10 -0.69 -2.42
CA THR A 53 -10.11 -0.02 -1.57
C THR A 53 -9.69 -0.98 -0.47
N TYR A 54 -8.39 -1.24 -0.40
CA TYR A 54 -7.78 -1.99 0.68
C TYR A 54 -6.95 -1.05 1.55
N LEU A 55 -7.16 -1.09 2.86
CA LEU A 55 -6.54 -0.18 3.82
C LEU A 55 -5.71 -0.97 4.84
N VAL A 56 -4.46 -0.57 5.02
CA VAL A 56 -3.53 -1.20 5.97
C VAL A 56 -2.98 -0.17 6.93
N MET A 57 -2.95 -0.52 8.21
CA MET A 57 -2.19 0.24 9.20
C MET A 57 -0.71 -0.17 9.16
N PRO A 58 0.22 0.78 8.97
CA PRO A 58 1.64 0.49 9.09
C PRO A 58 2.01 0.17 10.53
N VAL A 59 3.15 -0.51 10.69
CA VAL A 59 3.76 -0.76 12.00
C VAL A 59 4.87 0.25 12.25
N GLN A 60 5.07 0.63 13.51
CA GLN A 60 6.17 1.51 13.88
C GLN A 60 7.52 0.82 13.64
N ILE A 61 8.39 1.50 12.90
CA ILE A 61 9.80 1.12 12.79
C ILE A 61 10.44 1.47 14.14
N ARG A 62 10.83 0.45 14.90
CA ARG A 62 11.66 0.64 16.10
C ARG A 62 13.11 0.68 15.63
N GLN A 63 13.76 1.82 15.81
CA GLN A 63 15.22 1.93 15.70
C GLN A 63 15.89 1.29 16.92
#